data_AF-A0A355IUM2-F1
#
_entry.id   AF-A0A355IUM2-F1
#
_cell.length_a   1.000
_cell.length_b   1.000
_cell.length_c   1.000
_cell.angle_alpha   90.00
_cell.angle_beta   90.00
_cell.angle_gamma   90.00
#
_symmetry.space_group_name_H-M   'P 1'
#
loop_
_entity.id
_entity.type
_entity.pdbx_description
1 polymer ?
#
loop_
_entity_poly.entity_id
_entity_poly.type
_entity_poly.pdbx_seq_one_letter_code
_entity_poly.pdbx_strand_id
1 'polypeptide(L)'
;MKNLVSTILLLGTLILMTGYNDYDTSEADKITLSAVSGMVKVPMELKKPLFSTEDTARISAAGGEYESFQIVVSSGDSAAVKGVRWKISALRGETGEIEISNITLNPVGYVETTVVPKVYPGSLGWWPDPLLRMDSLSIPAGERQPLWVTVYVPRGTQAGTYQGHITVNTDNAGSSTIPVSLRVWGFDIPLKSSIKTLTWVGSLEKSGGNSKENRKAFYEMLLKHRLGPGGNLELDEDMLDFCIERGMNAFILDNIPNLKRKKQDSYTLEYKDSLRTRLNRYVDRFGPRGWLDGMAYVYNYDEVDKNHWPLAKEMYSFVKGVSRDLKVIQCLNIPEGVEALTGYADTWDVYVQQYEKSGVKKRVEAGDEAWLAVCCWPSNRPNFFHEYPAIDGRLLGWICFQTGVTGFEYWSPNHWKGNSSPPMLRGGWKANTFNDYNGDGYLTYPGPDALPLASLRLANLRDGFEDYEYLYLLKKLGGNPASIQQVVAGPLDFTSDPELLYHVREEVAKEIEKLIKQK
;
A
#
# COMPACT_ATOMS: atom_id res chain seq x y z
N MET A 1 -52.46 -23.92 -68.28
CA MET A 1 -51.17 -24.24 -68.94
C MET A 1 -50.09 -24.06 -67.88
N LYS A 2 -49.43 -25.13 -67.42
CA LYS A 2 -48.17 -25.66 -68.00
C LYS A 2 -47.12 -24.53 -68.15
N ASN A 3 -45.85 -24.63 -67.81
CA ASN A 3 -44.99 -25.52 -67.03
C ASN A 3 -43.56 -25.01 -67.32
N LEU A 4 -42.58 -25.35 -66.46
CA LEU A 4 -41.13 -25.46 -66.75
C LEU A 4 -40.36 -24.16 -67.05
N VAL A 5 -39.36 -23.76 -66.24
CA VAL A 5 -38.03 -24.41 -66.01
C VAL A 5 -37.26 -24.60 -67.31
N SER A 6 -36.17 -23.86 -67.47
CA SER A 6 -35.04 -24.31 -68.27
C SER A 6 -33.73 -24.01 -67.57
N THR A 7 -33.04 -25.10 -67.30
CA THR A 7 -31.71 -25.27 -66.74
C THR A 7 -30.65 -24.97 -67.80
N ILE A 8 -29.58 -24.28 -67.45
CA ILE A 8 -28.31 -24.37 -68.19
C ILE A 8 -27.22 -24.79 -67.19
N LEU A 9 -26.76 -26.03 -67.37
CA LEU A 9 -25.52 -26.58 -66.82
C LEU A 9 -24.33 -25.88 -67.48
N LEU A 10 -23.32 -25.50 -66.70
CA LEU A 10 -21.94 -25.52 -67.16
C LEU A 10 -21.11 -26.38 -66.18
N LEU A 11 -20.69 -27.54 -66.69
CA LEU A 11 -19.63 -28.38 -66.14
C LEU A 11 -18.28 -27.74 -66.45
N GLY A 12 -17.43 -27.59 -65.43
CA GLY A 12 -16.07 -27.08 -65.57
C GLY A 12 -15.19 -27.57 -64.43
N THR A 13 -14.73 -28.82 -64.59
CA THR A 13 -13.53 -29.48 -64.08
C THR A 13 -12.88 -29.00 -62.78
N LEU A 14 -12.95 -29.88 -61.78
CA LEU A 14 -12.20 -29.92 -60.53
C LEU A 14 -10.68 -30.00 -60.80
N ILE A 15 -9.91 -29.00 -60.36
CA ILE A 15 -8.46 -29.15 -60.12
C ILE A 15 -8.27 -29.12 -58.60
N LEU A 16 -8.07 -30.32 -58.03
CA LEU A 16 -7.51 -30.50 -56.69
C LEU A 16 -6.04 -30.05 -56.73
N MET A 17 -5.79 -28.78 -56.40
CA MET A 17 -4.48 -28.37 -55.89
C MET A 17 -4.49 -28.54 -54.38
N THR A 18 -3.96 -29.67 -53.91
CA THR A 18 -3.52 -29.84 -52.54
C THR A 18 -2.28 -28.98 -52.32
N GLY A 19 -2.50 -27.67 -52.13
CA GLY A 19 -1.54 -26.80 -51.48
C GLY A 19 -1.72 -26.97 -49.98
N TYR A 20 -0.91 -27.86 -49.38
CA TYR A 20 -0.69 -27.87 -47.94
C TYR A 20 0.04 -26.56 -47.63
N ASN A 21 -0.71 -25.48 -47.38
CA ASN A 21 -0.13 -24.33 -46.73
C ASN A 21 0.14 -24.78 -45.30
N ASP A 22 1.41 -25.07 -45.00
CA ASP A 22 1.94 -24.94 -43.65
C ASP A 22 1.61 -23.51 -43.20
N TYR A 23 0.47 -23.35 -42.52
CA TYR A 23 0.35 -22.27 -41.56
C TYR A 23 1.41 -22.57 -40.53
N ASP A 24 2.52 -21.86 -40.65
CA ASP A 24 3.51 -21.78 -39.59
C ASP A 24 2.77 -21.31 -38.33
N THR A 25 2.46 -22.25 -37.44
CA THR A 25 1.83 -22.00 -36.13
C THR A 25 2.80 -21.31 -35.15
N SER A 26 3.89 -20.70 -35.64
CA SER A 26 5.03 -20.31 -34.81
C SER A 26 4.98 -18.92 -34.18
N GLU A 27 3.93 -18.11 -34.40
CA GLU A 27 3.74 -16.81 -33.71
C GLU A 27 2.51 -16.73 -32.80
N ALA A 28 1.41 -17.42 -33.11
CA ALA A 28 0.13 -17.27 -32.40
C ALA A 28 0.15 -17.78 -30.94
N ASP A 29 1.08 -18.67 -30.61
CA ASP A 29 1.19 -19.29 -29.29
C ASP A 29 2.37 -18.77 -28.46
N LYS A 30 3.07 -17.71 -28.88
CA LYS A 30 4.17 -17.11 -28.10
C LYS A 30 3.65 -16.16 -27.03
N ILE A 31 4.32 -16.16 -25.87
CA ILE A 31 4.05 -15.14 -24.85
C ILE A 31 4.52 -13.75 -25.30
N THR A 32 3.78 -12.74 -24.88
CA THR A 32 4.14 -11.32 -24.97
C THR A 32 4.31 -10.73 -23.58
N LEU A 33 5.19 -9.74 -23.46
CA LEU A 33 5.45 -9.00 -22.23
C LEU A 33 5.13 -7.53 -22.46
N SER A 34 4.48 -6.92 -21.48
CA SER A 34 4.29 -5.46 -21.43
C SER A 34 4.56 -4.94 -20.02
N ALA A 35 5.13 -3.75 -19.93
CA ALA A 35 5.32 -3.04 -18.68
C ALA A 35 4.09 -2.19 -18.38
N VAL A 36 3.68 -2.18 -17.11
CA VAL A 36 2.54 -1.42 -16.61
C VAL A 36 2.92 -0.79 -15.26
N SER A 37 2.42 0.41 -14.99
CA SER A 37 2.60 1.06 -13.69
C SER A 37 2.09 0.20 -12.52
N GLY A 38 2.76 0.25 -11.36
CA GLY A 38 2.26 -0.36 -10.12
C GLY A 38 0.93 0.23 -9.62
N MET A 39 0.56 1.42 -10.11
CA MET A 39 -0.68 2.12 -9.77
C MET A 39 -1.91 1.64 -10.55
N VAL A 40 -1.75 0.68 -11.48
CA VAL A 40 -2.83 0.13 -12.31
C VAL A 40 -3.19 -1.29 -11.86
N LYS A 41 -4.48 -1.56 -11.66
CA LYS A 41 -4.97 -2.92 -11.41
C LYS A 41 -5.10 -3.67 -12.73
N VAL A 42 -4.24 -4.66 -12.96
CA VAL A 42 -4.27 -5.48 -14.17
C VAL A 42 -5.41 -6.51 -14.07
N PRO A 43 -6.42 -6.48 -14.96
CA PRO A 43 -7.44 -7.52 -14.98
C PRO A 43 -6.86 -8.85 -15.49
N MET A 44 -7.30 -9.97 -14.93
CA MET A 44 -6.84 -11.28 -15.37
C MET A 44 -7.34 -11.66 -16.77
N GLU A 45 -8.56 -11.28 -17.15
CA GLU A 45 -9.15 -11.71 -18.42
C GLU A 45 -8.58 -10.95 -19.62
N LEU A 46 -8.18 -11.65 -20.69
CA LEU A 46 -7.63 -11.04 -21.90
C LEU A 46 -8.63 -10.12 -22.62
N LYS A 47 -9.92 -10.47 -22.54
CA LYS A 47 -11.02 -9.66 -23.11
C LYS A 47 -11.22 -8.29 -22.45
N LYS A 48 -10.74 -8.09 -21.21
CA LYS A 48 -10.82 -6.77 -20.56
C LYS A 48 -9.66 -5.92 -21.07
N PRO A 49 -9.89 -4.66 -21.49
CA PRO A 49 -8.79 -3.85 -21.99
C PRO A 49 -7.77 -3.59 -20.89
N LEU A 50 -6.49 -3.56 -21.28
CA LEU A 50 -5.39 -3.07 -20.46
C LEU A 50 -4.77 -1.91 -21.23
N PHE A 51 -4.83 -0.73 -20.64
CA PHE A 51 -4.32 0.51 -21.23
C PHE A 51 -2.94 0.85 -20.64
N SER A 52 -2.25 1.81 -21.27
CA SER A 52 -0.97 2.35 -20.78
C SER A 52 0.11 1.28 -20.58
N THR A 53 0.23 0.39 -21.58
CA THR A 53 1.28 -0.63 -21.64
C THR A 53 2.48 -0.13 -22.42
N GLU A 54 3.68 -0.39 -21.90
CA GLU A 54 4.94 -0.03 -22.52
C GLU A 54 5.75 -1.27 -22.91
N ASP A 55 6.64 -1.13 -23.89
CA ASP A 55 7.60 -2.19 -24.29
C ASP A 55 8.86 -2.23 -23.41
N THR A 56 8.98 -1.30 -22.47
CA THR A 56 10.11 -1.11 -21.57
C THR A 56 9.58 -0.63 -20.22
N ALA A 57 10.02 -1.26 -19.13
CA ALA A 57 9.74 -0.75 -17.80
C ALA A 57 10.67 0.42 -17.49
N ARG A 58 10.12 1.63 -17.32
CA ARG A 58 10.86 2.84 -16.98
C ARG A 58 10.43 3.31 -15.59
N ILE A 59 11.39 3.37 -14.67
CA ILE A 59 11.17 3.79 -13.28
C ILE A 59 12.26 4.76 -12.83
N SER A 60 11.99 5.51 -11.76
CA SER A 60 13.00 6.36 -11.11
C SER A 60 12.87 6.32 -9.61
N ALA A 61 14.00 6.30 -8.91
CA ALA A 61 14.05 6.19 -7.45
C ALA A 61 15.28 6.88 -6.84
N ALA A 62 15.18 7.28 -5.59
CA ALA A 62 16.25 7.84 -4.76
C ALA A 62 16.92 6.71 -3.99
N GLY A 63 18.09 6.97 -3.40
CA GLY A 63 18.71 5.98 -2.53
C GLY A 63 17.89 5.75 -1.25
N GLY A 64 17.74 4.50 -0.85
CA GLY A 64 16.89 4.08 0.26
C GLY A 64 15.41 3.91 -0.06
N GLU A 65 15.02 3.98 -1.33
CA GLU A 65 13.64 3.84 -1.81
C GLU A 65 13.36 2.48 -2.46
N TYR A 66 12.10 2.05 -2.42
CA TYR A 66 11.56 0.97 -3.22
C TYR A 66 10.67 1.56 -4.32
N GLU A 67 10.91 1.23 -5.59
CA GLU A 67 9.99 1.58 -6.68
C GLU A 67 9.49 0.31 -7.36
N SER A 68 8.18 0.28 -7.63
CA SER A 68 7.50 -0.92 -8.13
C SER A 68 6.79 -0.70 -9.46
N PHE A 69 6.80 -1.74 -10.29
CA PHE A 69 6.09 -1.79 -11.56
C PHE A 69 5.58 -3.21 -11.81
N GLN A 70 4.83 -3.42 -12.89
CA GLN A 70 4.31 -4.72 -13.28
C GLN A 70 4.84 -5.11 -14.66
N ILE A 71 5.21 -6.37 -14.81
CA ILE A 71 5.38 -7.02 -16.12
C ILE A 71 4.20 -7.95 -16.33
N VAL A 72 3.41 -7.71 -17.38
CA VAL A 72 2.24 -8.51 -17.71
C VAL A 72 2.62 -9.55 -18.75
N VAL A 73 2.53 -10.82 -18.35
CA VAL A 73 2.67 -11.98 -19.25
C VAL A 73 1.32 -12.27 -19.89
N SER A 74 1.25 -12.18 -21.20
CA SER A 74 0.05 -12.50 -21.99
C SER A 74 0.39 -13.55 -23.06
N SER A 75 -0.62 -14.25 -23.57
CA SER A 75 -0.51 -15.16 -24.72
C SER A 75 -1.79 -15.07 -25.56
N GLY A 76 -1.86 -15.82 -26.67
CA GLY A 76 -3.11 -16.04 -27.39
C GLY A 76 -4.21 -16.68 -26.51
N ASP A 77 -5.47 -16.49 -26.91
CA ASP A 77 -6.67 -16.94 -26.18
C ASP A 77 -6.91 -18.47 -26.20
N SER A 78 -6.16 -19.21 -27.02
CA SER A 78 -6.47 -20.60 -27.41
C SER A 78 -6.02 -21.67 -26.41
N ALA A 79 -4.95 -21.45 -25.64
CA ALA A 79 -4.35 -22.46 -24.78
C ALA A 79 -3.78 -21.91 -23.47
N ALA A 80 -3.71 -22.77 -22.45
CA ALA A 80 -3.05 -22.43 -21.19
C ALA A 80 -1.53 -22.42 -21.36
N VAL A 81 -0.87 -21.44 -20.75
CA VAL A 81 0.60 -21.34 -20.70
C VAL A 81 1.11 -22.05 -19.46
N LYS A 82 2.02 -23.01 -19.63
CA LYS A 82 2.53 -23.86 -18.55
C LYS A 82 3.98 -23.54 -18.22
N GLY A 83 4.35 -23.79 -16.98
CA GLY A 83 5.73 -23.64 -16.51
C GLY A 83 6.29 -22.24 -16.69
N VAL A 84 5.47 -21.21 -16.47
CA VAL A 84 5.90 -19.82 -16.54
C VAL A 84 6.90 -19.57 -15.42
N ARG A 85 8.12 -19.18 -15.79
CA ARG A 85 9.26 -18.90 -14.89
C ARG A 85 9.89 -17.59 -15.32
N TRP A 86 10.34 -16.78 -14.36
CA TRP A 86 10.94 -15.48 -14.62
C TRP A 86 12.32 -15.35 -13.99
N LYS A 87 13.15 -14.52 -14.60
CA LYS A 87 14.45 -14.07 -14.06
C LYS A 87 14.64 -12.60 -14.39
N ILE A 88 15.33 -11.88 -13.51
CA ILE A 88 15.78 -10.51 -13.74
C ILE A 88 17.31 -10.50 -13.76
N SER A 89 17.89 -9.68 -14.64
CA SER A 89 19.31 -9.34 -14.57
C SER A 89 19.58 -8.34 -13.45
N ALA A 90 20.81 -8.24 -12.97
CA ALA A 90 21.23 -7.03 -12.25
C ALA A 90 20.97 -5.80 -13.14
N LEU A 91 20.70 -4.65 -12.55
CA LEU A 91 20.59 -3.39 -13.30
C LEU A 91 21.97 -2.72 -13.28
N ARG A 92 22.62 -2.58 -14.43
CA ARG A 92 23.98 -2.07 -14.55
C ARG A 92 23.97 -0.62 -15.05
N GLY A 93 24.69 0.25 -14.36
CA GLY A 93 24.96 1.63 -14.77
C GLY A 93 26.45 1.85 -15.00
N GLU A 94 26.83 3.06 -15.43
CA GLU A 94 28.25 3.41 -15.65
C GLU A 94 29.09 3.33 -14.37
N THR A 95 28.46 3.55 -13.21
CA THR A 95 29.11 3.76 -11.92
C THR A 95 28.92 2.62 -10.92
N GLY A 96 28.15 1.58 -11.28
CA GLY A 96 27.88 0.46 -10.40
C GLY A 96 26.73 -0.43 -10.89
N GLU A 97 26.22 -1.28 -9.99
CA GLU A 97 25.06 -2.13 -10.27
C GLU A 97 24.08 -2.19 -9.10
N ILE A 98 22.79 -2.33 -9.42
CA ILE A 98 21.76 -2.79 -8.49
C ILE A 98 21.73 -4.31 -8.59
N GLU A 99 22.25 -4.95 -7.55
CA GLU A 99 22.28 -6.41 -7.43
C GLU A 99 20.90 -7.04 -7.47
N ILE A 100 20.82 -8.28 -7.99
CA ILE A 100 19.57 -9.04 -8.07
C ILE A 100 18.93 -9.24 -6.69
N SER A 101 19.73 -9.29 -5.61
CA SER A 101 19.22 -9.39 -4.23
C SER A 101 18.40 -8.19 -3.78
N ASN A 102 18.48 -7.06 -4.49
CA ASN A 102 17.66 -5.87 -4.24
C ASN A 102 16.39 -5.83 -5.09
N ILE A 103 16.10 -6.89 -5.84
CA ILE A 103 14.97 -6.94 -6.77
C ILE A 103 14.11 -8.17 -6.49
N THR A 104 12.81 -7.97 -6.27
CA THR A 104 11.86 -9.05 -6.05
C THR A 104 10.83 -9.12 -7.17
N LEU A 105 10.46 -10.33 -7.57
CA LEU A 105 9.41 -10.60 -8.55
C LEU A 105 8.35 -11.49 -7.91
N ASN A 106 7.13 -10.97 -7.80
CA ASN A 106 6.01 -11.63 -7.15
C ASN A 106 4.83 -11.73 -8.11
N PRO A 107 4.33 -12.92 -8.44
CA PRO A 107 3.06 -13.03 -9.16
C PRO A 107 1.94 -12.38 -8.36
N VAL A 108 1.13 -11.54 -9.01
CA VAL A 108 -0.04 -10.97 -8.37
C VAL A 108 -1.17 -11.99 -8.41
N GLY A 109 -1.63 -12.42 -7.24
CA GLY A 109 -2.82 -13.25 -7.11
C GLY A 109 -4.11 -12.41 -7.19
N TYR A 110 -5.24 -13.10 -7.30
CA TYR A 110 -6.55 -12.48 -7.44
C TYR A 110 -7.51 -12.90 -6.33
N VAL A 111 -8.26 -11.93 -5.83
CA VAL A 111 -9.28 -12.09 -4.78
C VAL A 111 -10.65 -11.81 -5.38
N GLU A 112 -11.62 -12.67 -5.09
CA GLU A 112 -13.00 -12.52 -5.57
C GLU A 112 -13.84 -11.71 -4.59
N THR A 113 -14.40 -10.59 -5.05
CA THR A 113 -15.46 -9.87 -4.34
C THR A 113 -16.79 -10.57 -4.58
N THR A 114 -17.36 -11.13 -3.50
CA THR A 114 -18.64 -11.86 -3.51
C THR A 114 -19.75 -11.11 -2.77
N VAL A 115 -19.43 -9.96 -2.18
CA VAL A 115 -20.36 -9.08 -1.47
C VAL A 115 -20.47 -7.77 -2.24
N VAL A 116 -21.70 -7.39 -2.62
CA VAL A 116 -21.98 -6.08 -3.23
C VAL A 116 -22.07 -5.04 -2.12
N PRO A 117 -21.26 -3.97 -2.14
CA PRO A 117 -21.28 -2.94 -1.11
C PRO A 117 -22.55 -2.08 -1.18
N LYS A 118 -23.01 -1.59 -0.03
CA LYS A 118 -24.21 -0.73 0.04
C LYS A 118 -23.92 0.76 -0.07
N VAL A 119 -22.70 1.19 0.29
CA VAL A 119 -22.38 2.59 0.55
C VAL A 119 -21.27 3.16 -0.33
N TYR A 120 -20.75 2.37 -1.28
CA TYR A 120 -19.80 2.83 -2.30
C TYR A 120 -19.99 2.07 -3.63
N PRO A 121 -19.52 2.62 -4.76
CA PRO A 121 -19.66 1.97 -6.06
C PRO A 121 -18.67 0.81 -6.21
N GLY A 122 -18.96 -0.32 -5.59
CA GLY A 122 -18.23 -1.57 -5.76
C GLY A 122 -18.95 -2.55 -6.69
N SER A 123 -18.20 -3.52 -7.21
CA SER A 123 -18.71 -4.56 -8.10
C SER A 123 -18.13 -5.93 -7.75
N LEU A 124 -18.91 -6.97 -8.04
CA LEU A 124 -18.44 -8.35 -7.93
C LEU A 124 -17.40 -8.66 -9.01
N GLY A 125 -16.44 -9.51 -8.68
CA GLY A 125 -15.44 -10.00 -9.62
C GLY A 125 -14.08 -10.23 -8.99
N TRP A 126 -13.10 -10.51 -9.86
CA TRP A 126 -11.73 -10.81 -9.46
C TRP A 126 -10.86 -9.56 -9.51
N TRP A 127 -10.19 -9.29 -8.40
CA TRP A 127 -9.33 -8.13 -8.22
C TRP A 127 -7.89 -8.57 -7.92
N PRO A 128 -6.88 -8.03 -8.63
CA PRO A 128 -5.49 -8.30 -8.30
C PRO A 128 -5.17 -7.67 -6.94
N ASP A 129 -4.52 -8.43 -6.05
CA ASP A 129 -4.07 -7.84 -4.77
C ASP A 129 -2.87 -8.53 -4.10
N PRO A 130 -2.91 -9.81 -3.69
CA PRO A 130 -1.80 -10.44 -2.98
C PRO A 130 -0.55 -10.58 -3.85
N LEU A 131 0.61 -10.25 -3.30
CA LEU A 131 1.91 -10.46 -3.94
C LEU A 131 2.47 -11.82 -3.50
N LEU A 132 2.36 -12.82 -4.38
CA LEU A 132 2.64 -14.22 -4.04
C LEU A 132 4.15 -14.52 -4.04
N ARG A 133 4.55 -15.47 -3.19
CA ARG A 133 5.91 -16.06 -3.20
C ARG A 133 5.84 -17.41 -3.91
N MET A 134 6.19 -17.40 -5.20
CA MET A 134 6.20 -18.57 -6.07
C MET A 134 7.35 -18.42 -7.06
N ASP A 135 7.94 -19.53 -7.52
CA ASP A 135 9.01 -19.51 -8.53
C ASP A 135 8.51 -19.87 -9.93
N SER A 136 7.31 -20.45 -10.01
CA SER A 136 6.66 -20.79 -11.28
C SER A 136 5.15 -20.89 -11.13
N LEU A 137 4.43 -20.78 -12.25
CA LEU A 137 2.98 -20.98 -12.31
C LEU A 137 2.52 -21.42 -13.70
N SER A 138 1.22 -21.68 -13.83
CA SER A 138 0.55 -21.80 -15.13
C SER A 138 -0.51 -20.70 -15.26
N ILE A 139 -0.65 -20.16 -16.46
CA ILE A 139 -1.66 -19.16 -16.82
C ILE A 139 -2.76 -19.89 -17.59
N PRO A 140 -4.01 -19.91 -17.10
CA PRO A 140 -5.12 -20.49 -17.85
C PRO A 140 -5.36 -19.81 -19.20
N ALA A 141 -6.03 -20.51 -20.11
CA ALA A 141 -6.38 -19.95 -21.43
C ALA A 141 -7.29 -18.72 -21.29
N GLY A 142 -7.09 -17.70 -22.13
CA GLY A 142 -7.89 -16.47 -22.12
C GLY A 142 -7.49 -15.46 -21.03
N GLU A 143 -6.31 -15.62 -20.43
CA GLU A 143 -5.87 -14.84 -19.27
C GLU A 143 -4.46 -14.30 -19.38
N ARG A 144 -4.18 -13.27 -18.59
CA ARG A 144 -2.86 -12.67 -18.40
C ARG A 144 -2.44 -12.74 -16.94
N GLN A 145 -1.13 -12.76 -16.72
CA GLN A 145 -0.54 -12.80 -15.40
C GLN A 145 0.43 -11.64 -15.17
N PRO A 146 0.10 -10.65 -14.33
CA PRO A 146 1.06 -9.67 -13.86
C PRO A 146 2.08 -10.29 -12.89
N LEU A 147 3.34 -9.93 -13.08
CA LEU A 147 4.45 -10.08 -12.16
C LEU A 147 4.75 -8.70 -11.57
N TRP A 148 4.52 -8.53 -10.28
CA TRP A 148 4.91 -7.33 -9.55
C TRP A 148 6.41 -7.35 -9.32
N VAL A 149 7.09 -6.31 -9.78
CA VAL A 149 8.54 -6.14 -9.63
C VAL A 149 8.77 -4.99 -8.66
N THR A 150 9.56 -5.22 -7.62
CA THR A 150 9.98 -4.17 -6.69
C THR A 150 11.50 -4.08 -6.71
N VAL A 151 12.01 -2.88 -6.97
CA VAL A 151 13.45 -2.58 -6.95
C VAL A 151 13.75 -1.72 -5.75
N TYR A 152 14.60 -2.19 -4.85
CA TYR A 152 15.20 -1.38 -3.79
C TYR A 152 16.48 -0.74 -4.31
N VAL A 153 16.62 0.57 -4.13
CA VAL A 153 17.88 1.28 -4.41
C VAL A 153 18.61 1.48 -3.08
N PRO A 154 19.77 0.85 -2.84
CA PRO A 154 20.53 1.10 -1.62
C PRO A 154 20.90 2.58 -1.44
N ARG A 155 20.91 3.08 -0.20
CA ARG A 155 21.40 4.44 0.11
C ARG A 155 22.84 4.63 -0.35
N GLY A 156 23.15 5.80 -0.88
CA GLY A 156 24.46 6.12 -1.44
C GLY A 156 24.72 5.52 -2.82
N THR A 157 23.73 4.88 -3.46
CA THR A 157 23.83 4.50 -4.87
C THR A 157 24.07 5.75 -5.72
N GLN A 158 25.05 5.72 -6.61
CA GLN A 158 25.37 6.87 -7.43
C GLN A 158 24.26 7.17 -8.44
N ALA A 159 23.95 8.46 -8.61
CA ALA A 159 22.98 8.92 -9.59
C ALA A 159 23.37 8.47 -11.01
N GLY A 160 22.37 8.12 -11.81
CA GLY A 160 22.59 7.66 -13.17
C GLY A 160 21.48 6.74 -13.67
N THR A 161 21.66 6.24 -14.89
CA THR A 161 20.74 5.26 -15.49
C THR A 161 21.33 3.86 -15.34
N TYR A 162 20.52 2.94 -14.80
CA TYR A 162 20.84 1.54 -14.61
C TYR A 162 19.90 0.71 -15.49
N GLN A 163 20.45 -0.21 -16.26
CA GLN A 163 19.70 -0.98 -17.25
C GLN A 163 19.84 -2.47 -17.01
N GLY A 164 18.74 -3.17 -17.24
CA GLY A 164 18.67 -4.62 -17.19
C GLY A 164 17.49 -5.13 -17.97
N HIS A 165 17.09 -6.37 -17.72
CA HIS A 165 15.95 -6.97 -18.38
C HIS A 165 15.32 -8.08 -17.53
N ILE A 166 14.05 -8.35 -17.80
CA ILE A 166 13.33 -9.50 -17.26
C ILE A 166 13.08 -10.48 -18.40
N THR A 167 13.47 -11.73 -18.21
CA THR A 167 13.18 -12.81 -19.15
C THR A 167 12.13 -13.74 -18.54
N VAL A 168 11.07 -14.03 -19.30
CA VAL A 168 10.05 -15.00 -18.95
C VAL A 168 10.18 -16.20 -19.89
N ASN A 169 10.26 -17.40 -19.32
CA ASN A 169 10.34 -18.66 -20.03
C ASN A 169 9.10 -19.51 -19.72
N THR A 170 8.66 -20.29 -20.70
CA THR A 170 7.50 -21.18 -20.57
C THR A 170 7.84 -22.57 -21.11
N ASP A 171 7.04 -23.57 -20.78
CA ASP A 171 7.22 -24.93 -21.31
C ASP A 171 6.69 -25.08 -22.73
N ASN A 172 5.67 -24.28 -23.11
CA ASN A 172 4.87 -24.49 -24.31
C ASN A 172 4.56 -23.23 -25.14
N ALA A 173 5.02 -22.05 -24.72
CA ALA A 173 4.70 -20.75 -25.36
C ALA A 173 5.96 -19.88 -25.58
N GLY A 174 7.14 -20.51 -25.66
CA GLY A 174 8.41 -19.83 -25.92
C GLY A 174 8.96 -19.02 -24.74
N SER A 175 9.84 -18.08 -25.07
CA SER A 175 10.54 -17.18 -24.15
C SER A 175 10.47 -15.75 -24.68
N SER A 176 10.33 -14.79 -23.78
CA SER A 176 10.29 -13.36 -24.11
C SER A 176 11.06 -12.55 -23.07
N THR A 177 11.59 -11.39 -23.48
CA THR A 177 12.40 -10.52 -22.62
C THR A 177 11.91 -9.08 -22.76
N ILE A 178 11.82 -8.37 -21.63
CA ILE A 178 11.46 -6.95 -21.59
C ILE A 178 12.57 -6.13 -20.90
N PRO A 179 13.02 -5.00 -21.49
CA PRO A 179 14.02 -4.13 -20.86
C PRO A 179 13.48 -3.42 -19.62
N VAL A 180 14.38 -3.17 -18.67
CA VAL A 180 14.14 -2.38 -17.46
C VAL A 180 15.16 -1.24 -17.43
N SER A 181 14.69 -0.01 -17.27
CA SER A 181 15.52 1.19 -17.13
C SER A 181 15.14 1.92 -15.83
N LEU A 182 16.08 1.96 -14.91
CA LEU A 182 15.97 2.68 -13.64
C LEU A 182 16.83 3.94 -13.68
N ARG A 183 16.23 5.11 -13.45
CA ARG A 183 16.97 6.33 -13.11
C ARG A 183 17.15 6.41 -11.59
N VAL A 184 18.39 6.47 -11.13
CA VAL A 184 18.72 6.78 -9.73
C VAL A 184 18.96 8.28 -9.57
N TRP A 185 18.26 8.90 -8.62
CA TRP A 185 18.44 10.31 -8.26
C TRP A 185 19.63 10.52 -7.33
N GLY A 186 20.26 11.69 -7.39
CA GLY A 186 21.44 12.07 -6.61
C GLY A 186 21.19 12.44 -5.15
N PHE A 187 20.18 11.84 -4.51
CA PHE A 187 19.88 12.00 -3.10
C PHE A 187 19.28 10.73 -2.50
N ASP A 188 19.29 10.65 -1.17
CA ASP A 188 18.70 9.55 -0.40
C ASP A 188 17.44 10.00 0.34
N ILE A 189 16.49 9.08 0.52
CA ILE A 189 15.38 9.23 1.48
C ILE A 189 15.74 8.57 2.83
N PRO A 190 15.29 9.13 3.97
CA PRO A 190 15.67 8.63 5.29
C PRO A 190 15.09 7.23 5.57
N LEU A 191 15.72 6.49 6.49
CA LEU A 191 15.17 5.21 6.97
C LEU A 191 13.96 5.43 7.88
N LYS A 192 14.10 6.37 8.81
CA LYS A 192 13.01 6.83 9.67
C LYS A 192 12.20 7.86 8.89
N SER A 193 10.94 7.55 8.59
CA SER A 193 10.04 8.46 7.88
C SER A 193 9.84 9.76 8.66
N SER A 194 9.69 10.86 7.93
CA SER A 194 9.36 12.19 8.43
C SER A 194 7.89 12.26 8.87
N ILE A 195 7.01 11.50 8.22
CA ILE A 195 5.62 11.28 8.66
C ILE A 195 5.53 10.09 9.62
N LYS A 196 4.73 10.22 10.68
CA LYS A 196 4.45 9.13 11.62
C LYS A 196 3.46 8.15 11.04
N THR A 197 3.66 6.85 11.27
CA THR A 197 2.69 5.85 10.84
C THR A 197 2.40 4.85 11.95
N LEU A 198 1.13 4.43 12.04
CA LEU A 198 0.68 3.48 13.04
C LEU A 198 -0.36 2.53 12.45
N THR A 199 -0.32 1.28 12.90
CA THR A 199 -1.36 0.29 12.63
C THR A 199 -1.73 -0.51 13.85
N TRP A 200 -2.94 -1.07 13.91
CA TRP A 200 -3.30 -2.01 14.97
C TRP A 200 -3.13 -3.45 14.51
N VAL A 201 -1.99 -4.04 14.88
CA VAL A 201 -1.67 -5.42 14.50
C VAL A 201 -2.51 -6.38 15.35
N GLY A 202 -3.36 -7.15 14.69
CA GLY A 202 -4.13 -8.24 15.29
C GLY A 202 -3.28 -9.49 15.57
N SER A 203 -3.86 -10.49 16.23
CA SER A 203 -3.18 -11.76 16.52
C SER A 203 -2.71 -12.49 15.26
N LEU A 204 -1.46 -12.96 15.28
CA LEU A 204 -0.84 -13.75 14.22
C LEU A 204 -1.03 -15.27 14.41
N GLU A 205 -1.74 -15.71 15.44
CA GLU A 205 -1.96 -17.15 15.70
C GLU A 205 -2.58 -17.86 14.50
N LYS A 206 -3.42 -17.16 13.74
CA LYS A 206 -4.14 -17.70 12.59
C LYS A 206 -3.29 -17.89 11.33
N SER A 207 -2.06 -17.36 11.28
CA SER A 207 -1.10 -17.59 10.18
C SER A 207 -0.09 -18.69 10.49
N GLY A 208 -0.24 -19.47 11.56
CA GLY A 208 0.70 -20.57 11.84
C GLY A 208 1.79 -20.23 12.85
N GLY A 209 1.67 -19.10 13.58
CA GLY A 209 2.39 -18.90 14.84
C GLY A 209 2.42 -17.45 15.31
N ASN A 210 2.30 -17.25 16.62
CA ASN A 210 2.42 -15.94 17.29
C ASN A 210 3.67 -15.91 18.18
N SER A 211 4.78 -16.47 17.69
CA SER A 211 6.08 -16.34 18.35
C SER A 211 6.63 -14.92 18.20
N LYS A 212 7.65 -14.57 18.98
CA LYS A 212 8.32 -13.28 18.87
C LYS A 212 8.99 -13.12 17.50
N GLU A 213 9.53 -14.21 16.96
CA GLU A 213 10.17 -14.26 15.65
C GLU A 213 9.16 -14.01 14.53
N ASN A 214 7.98 -14.61 14.60
CA ASN A 214 6.92 -14.37 13.61
C ASN A 214 6.42 -12.92 13.68
N ARG A 215 6.28 -12.36 14.88
CA ARG A 215 5.98 -10.93 15.06
C ARG A 215 7.05 -10.04 14.46
N LYS A 216 8.33 -10.30 14.74
CA LYS A 216 9.46 -9.56 14.15
C LYS A 216 9.44 -9.60 12.63
N ALA A 217 9.21 -10.77 12.03
CA ALA A 217 9.13 -10.89 10.58
C ALA A 217 7.93 -10.13 9.98
N PHE A 218 6.78 -10.17 10.66
CA PHE A 218 5.61 -9.37 10.28
C PHE A 218 5.87 -7.86 10.39
N TYR A 219 6.48 -7.42 11.49
CA TYR A 219 6.83 -6.01 11.72
C TYR A 219 7.90 -5.52 10.74
N GLU A 220 8.88 -6.35 10.39
CA GLU A 220 9.87 -6.01 9.37
C GLU A 220 9.19 -5.77 8.02
N MET A 221 8.21 -6.60 7.63
CA MET A 221 7.43 -6.36 6.42
C MET A 221 6.69 -5.01 6.50
N LEU A 222 6.00 -4.70 7.60
CA LEU A 222 5.31 -3.41 7.74
C LEU A 222 6.28 -2.22 7.67
N LEU A 223 7.41 -2.30 8.37
CA LEU A 223 8.41 -1.23 8.44
C LEU A 223 9.10 -1.01 7.09
N LYS A 224 9.40 -2.08 6.32
CA LYS A 224 9.83 -1.99 4.91
C LYS A 224 8.78 -1.30 4.02
N HIS A 225 7.51 -1.30 4.43
CA HIS A 225 6.42 -0.58 3.77
C HIS A 225 6.08 0.76 4.43
N ARG A 226 7.01 1.32 5.22
CA ARG A 226 6.86 2.62 5.93
C ARG A 226 5.67 2.68 6.89
N LEU A 227 5.21 1.52 7.38
CA LEU A 227 4.03 1.40 8.22
C LEU A 227 4.42 0.88 9.61
N GLY A 228 4.20 1.67 10.66
CA GLY A 228 4.58 1.32 12.03
C GLY A 228 3.67 0.24 12.64
N PRO A 229 4.24 -0.78 13.33
CA PRO A 229 3.44 -1.73 14.09
C PRO A 229 2.96 -1.10 15.41
N GLY A 230 1.67 -1.22 15.70
CA GLY A 230 1.05 -0.70 16.91
C GLY A 230 -0.04 -1.61 17.48
N GLY A 231 -0.74 -1.11 18.49
CA GLY A 231 -1.81 -1.81 19.22
C GLY A 231 -1.34 -2.85 20.22
N ASN A 232 -0.71 -3.92 19.75
CA ASN A 232 -0.19 -5.02 20.58
C ASN A 232 1.34 -5.14 20.52
N LEU A 233 2.04 -4.04 20.23
CA LEU A 233 3.49 -4.02 20.20
C LEU A 233 4.05 -4.36 21.58
N GLU A 234 4.95 -5.33 21.64
CA GLU A 234 5.68 -5.65 22.86
C GLU A 234 6.66 -4.53 23.17
N LEU A 235 6.49 -3.87 24.31
CA LEU A 235 7.33 -2.74 24.70
C LEU A 235 8.60 -3.20 25.45
N ASP A 236 9.18 -4.35 25.12
CA ASP A 236 10.49 -4.76 25.64
C ASP A 236 11.64 -4.22 24.77
N GLU A 237 12.87 -4.14 25.31
CA GLU A 237 14.01 -3.54 24.59
C GLU A 237 14.30 -4.26 23.27
N ASP A 238 14.29 -5.59 23.25
CA ASP A 238 14.62 -6.38 22.07
C ASP A 238 13.62 -6.14 20.92
N MET A 239 12.33 -5.98 21.21
CA MET A 239 11.33 -5.64 20.19
C MET A 239 11.41 -4.17 19.77
N LEU A 240 11.57 -3.25 20.72
CA LEU A 240 11.64 -1.82 20.42
C LEU A 240 12.88 -1.47 19.60
N ASP A 241 14.05 -1.97 19.98
CA ASP A 241 15.30 -1.76 19.25
C ASP A 241 15.18 -2.33 17.83
N PHE A 242 14.66 -3.55 17.69
CA PHE A 242 14.41 -4.18 16.40
C PHE A 242 13.57 -3.29 15.47
N CYS A 243 12.48 -2.72 15.99
CA CYS A 243 11.58 -1.87 15.21
C CYS A 243 12.17 -0.48 14.93
N ILE A 244 12.84 0.14 15.91
CA ILE A 244 13.44 1.48 15.78
C ILE A 244 14.60 1.46 14.76
N GLU A 245 15.46 0.45 14.81
CA GLU A 245 16.54 0.24 13.84
C GLU A 245 16.02 0.07 12.40
N ARG A 246 14.74 -0.29 12.25
CA ARG A 246 14.05 -0.46 10.96
C ARG A 246 13.12 0.71 10.61
N GLY A 247 13.23 1.83 11.33
CA GLY A 247 12.56 3.08 10.98
C GLY A 247 11.26 3.38 11.72
N MET A 248 10.88 2.58 12.73
CA MET A 248 9.70 2.88 13.55
C MET A 248 9.83 4.26 14.21
N ASN A 249 8.78 5.08 14.08
CA ASN A 249 8.79 6.47 14.55
C ASN A 249 7.58 6.86 15.42
N ALA A 250 6.67 5.91 15.67
CA ALA A 250 5.55 6.03 16.58
C ALA A 250 5.15 4.66 17.16
N PHE A 251 4.71 4.61 18.41
CA PHE A 251 4.09 3.44 19.04
C PHE A 251 3.13 3.84 20.18
N ILE A 252 2.22 2.93 20.54
CA ILE A 252 1.24 3.14 21.62
C ILE A 252 1.76 2.56 22.93
N LEU A 253 1.73 3.36 23.99
CA LEU A 253 2.04 2.99 25.37
C LEU A 253 0.87 2.27 26.05
N ASP A 254 -0.34 2.82 25.89
CA ASP A 254 -1.57 2.30 26.47
C ASP A 254 -2.77 2.73 25.63
N ASN A 255 -3.85 1.96 25.69
CA ASN A 255 -5.09 2.22 24.97
C ASN A 255 -6.25 2.27 25.97
N ILE A 256 -6.81 3.47 26.13
CA ILE A 256 -7.91 3.71 27.06
C ILE A 256 -9.20 3.10 26.49
N PRO A 257 -9.83 2.14 27.19
CA PRO A 257 -10.97 1.40 26.65
C PRO A 257 -12.15 2.30 26.30
N ASN A 258 -12.73 2.05 25.13
CA ASN A 258 -14.03 2.60 24.74
C ASN A 258 -15.14 1.97 25.61
N LEU A 259 -15.70 2.75 26.54
CA LEU A 259 -16.70 2.27 27.51
C LEU A 259 -18.09 2.06 26.93
N LYS A 260 -18.41 2.68 25.79
CA LYS A 260 -19.69 2.46 25.08
C LYS A 260 -19.78 1.02 24.61
N ARG A 261 -18.68 0.45 24.10
CA ARG A 261 -18.58 -0.98 23.75
C ARG A 261 -18.85 -1.90 24.96
N LYS A 262 -18.67 -1.40 26.18
CA LYS A 262 -18.92 -2.09 27.46
C LYS A 262 -20.22 -1.69 28.15
N LYS A 263 -21.00 -0.74 27.60
CA LYS A 263 -22.20 -0.15 28.22
C LYS A 263 -21.92 0.42 29.62
N GLN A 264 -20.82 1.15 29.74
CA GLN A 264 -20.39 1.82 30.98
C GLN A 264 -20.26 3.33 30.76
N ASP A 265 -20.56 4.11 31.80
CA ASP A 265 -20.59 5.58 31.73
C ASP A 265 -19.43 6.25 32.49
N SER A 266 -18.56 5.47 33.14
CA SER A 266 -17.38 5.99 33.85
C SER A 266 -16.29 4.93 34.03
N TYR A 267 -15.05 5.41 34.21
CA TYR A 267 -13.90 4.57 34.55
C TYR A 267 -13.80 4.37 36.06
N THR A 268 -13.67 3.11 36.51
CA THR A 268 -13.55 2.78 37.93
C THR A 268 -12.25 3.32 38.52
N LEU A 269 -12.24 3.53 39.84
CA LEU A 269 -11.02 3.93 40.56
C LEU A 269 -9.90 2.89 40.38
N GLU A 270 -10.24 1.60 40.50
CA GLU A 270 -9.31 0.49 40.29
C GLU A 270 -8.64 0.54 38.91
N TYR A 271 -9.43 0.80 37.84
CA TYR A 271 -8.88 0.95 36.49
C TYR A 271 -7.92 2.14 36.42
N LYS A 272 -8.29 3.29 36.98
CA LYS A 272 -7.45 4.49 36.99
C LYS A 272 -6.16 4.26 37.77
N ASP A 273 -6.20 3.64 38.94
CA ASP A 273 -5.01 3.35 39.74
C ASP A 273 -4.07 2.38 39.00
N SER A 274 -4.64 1.37 38.33
CA SER A 274 -3.89 0.48 37.45
C SER A 274 -3.25 1.24 36.28
N LEU A 275 -4.00 2.11 35.59
CA LEU A 275 -3.49 2.93 34.49
C LEU A 275 -2.38 3.88 34.97
N ARG A 276 -2.56 4.59 36.09
CA ARG A 276 -1.54 5.45 36.70
C ARG A 276 -0.25 4.69 36.95
N THR A 277 -0.36 3.48 37.49
CA THR A 277 0.80 2.61 37.74
C THR A 277 1.53 2.28 36.44
N ARG A 278 0.81 1.92 35.37
CA ARG A 278 1.43 1.64 34.06
C ARG A 278 2.08 2.90 33.47
N LEU A 279 1.38 4.03 33.48
CA LEU A 279 1.87 5.31 32.96
C LEU A 279 3.13 5.79 33.69
N ASN A 280 3.19 5.72 35.03
CA ASN A 280 4.40 6.05 35.79
C ASN A 280 5.60 5.21 35.34
N ARG A 281 5.42 3.89 35.15
CA ARG A 281 6.51 3.02 34.65
C ARG A 281 6.97 3.43 33.25
N TYR A 282 6.06 3.85 32.38
CA TYR A 282 6.43 4.36 31.06
C TYR A 282 7.16 5.70 31.14
N VAL A 283 6.74 6.59 32.04
CA VAL A 283 7.43 7.86 32.29
C VAL A 283 8.86 7.62 32.76
N ASP A 284 9.05 6.77 33.77
CA ASP A 284 10.38 6.45 34.32
C ASP A 284 11.30 5.82 33.26
N ARG A 285 10.75 4.97 32.39
CA ARG A 285 11.53 4.23 31.39
C ARG A 285 11.83 5.04 30.14
N PHE A 286 10.84 5.75 29.60
CA PHE A 286 10.93 6.39 28.28
C PHE A 286 11.12 7.91 28.37
N GLY A 287 10.86 8.53 29.52
CA GLY A 287 11.11 9.95 29.78
C GLY A 287 12.59 10.32 29.60
N PRO A 288 13.55 9.63 30.25
CA PRO A 288 14.98 9.90 30.07
C PRO A 288 15.50 9.72 28.64
N ARG A 289 14.75 9.00 27.79
CA ARG A 289 15.07 8.81 26.37
C ARG A 289 14.51 9.92 25.47
N GLY A 290 13.68 10.81 26.01
CA GLY A 290 12.98 11.85 25.24
C GLY A 290 11.88 11.30 24.33
N TRP A 291 11.37 10.09 24.57
CA TRP A 291 10.43 9.43 23.65
C TRP A 291 8.97 9.83 23.85
N LEU A 292 8.62 10.31 25.05
CA LEU A 292 7.23 10.65 25.41
C LEU A 292 6.67 11.83 24.60
N ASP A 293 7.53 12.77 24.20
CA ASP A 293 7.15 13.96 23.42
C ASP A 293 7.47 13.82 21.91
N GLY A 294 7.61 12.60 21.40
CA GLY A 294 8.04 12.47 20.00
C GLY A 294 7.83 11.14 19.32
N MET A 295 7.49 10.07 20.03
CA MET A 295 7.20 8.78 19.43
C MET A 295 6.30 7.85 20.24
N ALA A 296 6.08 8.11 21.54
CA ALA A 296 5.29 7.25 22.40
C ALA A 296 3.97 7.92 22.78
N TYR A 297 2.85 7.28 22.48
CA TYR A 297 1.51 7.87 22.60
C TYR A 297 0.62 7.07 23.54
N VAL A 298 -0.21 7.75 24.32
CA VAL A 298 -1.36 7.15 24.99
C VAL A 298 -2.58 7.36 24.09
N TYR A 299 -3.19 6.26 23.65
CA TYR A 299 -4.39 6.33 22.82
C TYR A 299 -5.61 6.51 23.72
N ASN A 300 -6.31 7.64 23.54
CA ASN A 300 -7.50 7.94 24.32
C ASN A 300 -8.72 7.16 23.80
N TYR A 301 -9.88 7.38 24.42
CA TYR A 301 -11.15 6.79 24.04
C TYR A 301 -11.38 6.86 22.51
N ASP A 302 -11.28 5.69 21.88
CA ASP A 302 -11.46 5.46 20.44
C ASP A 302 -12.85 5.88 19.93
N GLU A 303 -12.90 6.73 18.90
CA GLU A 303 -14.14 7.22 18.26
C GLU A 303 -15.20 7.68 19.27
N VAL A 304 -14.79 8.54 20.20
CA VAL A 304 -15.66 8.97 21.31
C VAL A 304 -16.89 9.74 20.80
N ASP A 305 -18.07 9.33 21.26
CA ASP A 305 -19.32 10.02 20.92
C ASP A 305 -19.55 11.27 21.78
N LYS A 306 -20.50 12.11 21.35
CA LYS A 306 -20.78 13.41 21.98
C LYS A 306 -21.10 13.31 23.48
N ASN A 307 -21.76 12.23 23.90
CA ASN A 307 -22.15 12.04 25.29
C ASN A 307 -20.95 11.67 26.18
N HIS A 308 -19.90 11.08 25.59
CA HIS A 308 -18.67 10.71 26.28
C HIS A 308 -17.51 11.70 26.10
N TRP A 309 -17.69 12.83 25.43
CA TRP A 309 -16.68 13.89 25.40
C TRP A 309 -16.21 14.35 26.78
N PRO A 310 -17.07 14.48 27.82
CA PRO A 310 -16.60 14.75 29.18
C PRO A 310 -15.63 13.68 29.70
N LEU A 311 -15.86 12.39 29.40
CA LEU A 311 -14.96 11.30 29.77
C LEU A 311 -13.63 11.36 29.02
N ALA A 312 -13.64 11.72 27.74
CA ALA A 312 -12.40 11.91 26.97
C ALA A 312 -11.54 13.02 27.59
N LYS A 313 -12.16 14.15 27.98
CA LYS A 313 -11.47 15.27 28.68
C LYS A 313 -10.95 14.86 30.05
N GLU A 314 -11.75 14.11 30.80
CA GLU A 314 -11.37 13.56 32.10
C GLU A 314 -10.14 12.67 31.98
N MET A 315 -10.14 11.75 31.03
CA MET A 315 -9.03 10.81 30.82
C MET A 315 -7.78 11.50 30.27
N TYR A 316 -7.92 12.47 29.37
CA TYR A 316 -6.80 13.33 28.98
C TYR A 316 -6.19 14.01 30.21
N SER A 317 -7.01 14.69 31.02
CA SER A 317 -6.56 15.41 32.21
C SER A 317 -5.91 14.46 33.22
N PHE A 318 -6.44 13.24 33.34
CA PHE A 318 -5.86 12.18 34.15
C PHE A 318 -4.45 11.81 33.68
N VAL A 319 -4.27 11.56 32.37
CA VAL A 319 -2.96 11.22 31.78
C VAL A 319 -1.96 12.36 31.97
N LYS A 320 -2.36 13.60 31.65
CA LYS A 320 -1.49 14.79 31.85
C LYS A 320 -1.20 15.05 33.33
N GLY A 321 -2.07 14.62 34.23
CA GLY A 321 -1.86 14.66 35.68
C GLY A 321 -0.88 13.60 36.21
N VAL A 322 -0.56 12.57 35.42
CA VAL A 322 0.56 11.65 35.70
C VAL A 322 1.88 12.28 35.25
N SER A 323 1.94 12.72 33.99
CA SER A 323 3.05 13.51 33.48
C SER A 323 2.60 14.38 32.31
N ARG A 324 3.11 15.61 32.25
CA ARG A 324 2.81 16.55 31.15
C ARG A 324 3.48 16.13 29.83
N ASP A 325 4.51 15.30 29.90
CA ASP A 325 5.29 14.86 28.74
C ASP A 325 4.61 13.73 27.95
N LEU A 326 3.61 13.06 28.54
CA LEU A 326 2.84 12.02 27.85
C LEU A 326 1.97 12.64 26.76
N LYS A 327 2.20 12.25 25.49
CA LYS A 327 1.32 12.60 24.37
C LYS A 327 0.05 11.77 24.35
N VAL A 328 -1.10 12.44 24.20
CA VAL A 328 -2.42 11.82 24.10
C VAL A 328 -3.00 12.01 22.70
N ILE A 329 -3.22 10.91 21.99
CA ILE A 329 -3.89 10.89 20.69
C ILE A 329 -5.39 10.66 20.88
N GLN A 330 -6.20 11.46 20.17
CA GLN A 330 -7.65 11.40 20.22
C GLN A 330 -8.21 11.10 18.82
N CYS A 331 -8.67 9.86 18.64
CA CYS A 331 -9.40 9.45 17.44
C CYS A 331 -10.84 9.93 17.48
N LEU A 332 -11.31 10.48 16.36
CA LEU A 332 -12.63 11.05 16.21
C LEU A 332 -13.26 10.62 14.90
N ASN A 333 -14.53 10.22 14.97
CA ASN A 333 -15.38 9.99 13.81
C ASN A 333 -16.54 10.99 13.70
N ILE A 334 -16.51 12.06 14.52
CA ILE A 334 -17.47 13.15 14.53
C ILE A 334 -16.69 14.46 14.35
N PRO A 335 -16.84 15.18 13.23
CA PRO A 335 -16.04 16.38 12.92
C PRO A 335 -16.06 17.44 14.02
N GLU A 336 -17.20 17.67 14.68
CA GLU A 336 -17.31 18.68 15.74
C GLU A 336 -16.48 18.33 17.00
N GLY A 337 -15.98 17.10 17.11
CA GLY A 337 -15.17 16.65 18.24
C GLY A 337 -13.84 17.39 18.38
N VAL A 338 -13.22 17.83 17.27
CA VAL A 338 -11.94 18.56 17.32
C VAL A 338 -12.09 19.89 18.07
N GLU A 339 -13.11 20.67 17.71
CA GLU A 339 -13.44 21.90 18.43
C GLU A 339 -13.86 21.60 19.88
N ALA A 340 -14.76 20.63 20.08
CA ALA A 340 -15.32 20.33 21.39
C ALA A 340 -14.28 19.82 22.41
N LEU A 341 -13.22 19.14 21.95
CA LEU A 341 -12.14 18.61 22.77
C LEU A 341 -10.87 19.47 22.72
N THR A 342 -10.90 20.64 22.09
CA THR A 342 -9.71 21.51 21.99
C THR A 342 -9.10 21.78 23.37
N GLY A 343 -7.78 21.59 23.48
CA GLY A 343 -7.03 21.65 24.74
C GLY A 343 -7.01 20.34 25.54
N TYR A 344 -7.70 19.30 25.06
CA TYR A 344 -7.78 17.97 25.67
C TYR A 344 -7.30 16.84 24.72
N ALA A 345 -6.42 17.18 23.78
CA ALA A 345 -5.68 16.24 22.95
C ALA A 345 -4.33 16.89 22.57
N ASP A 346 -3.27 16.09 22.49
CA ASP A 346 -1.98 16.52 21.93
C ASP A 346 -1.87 16.14 20.44
N THR A 347 -2.66 15.16 19.99
CA THR A 347 -2.70 14.68 18.61
C THR A 347 -4.13 14.36 18.19
N TRP A 348 -4.55 14.89 17.03
CA TRP A 348 -5.87 14.66 16.45
C TRP A 348 -5.82 13.55 15.42
N ASP A 349 -6.48 12.42 15.66
CA ASP A 349 -6.67 11.40 14.63
C ASP A 349 -8.07 11.53 14.04
N VAL A 350 -8.13 11.85 12.75
CA VAL A 350 -9.38 12.08 12.01
C VAL A 350 -9.33 11.37 10.67
N TYR A 351 -10.50 10.96 10.19
CA TYR A 351 -10.57 10.36 8.87
C TYR A 351 -10.36 11.38 7.75
N VAL A 352 -9.77 10.96 6.62
CA VAL A 352 -9.43 11.86 5.48
C VAL A 352 -10.61 12.74 5.01
N GLN A 353 -11.82 12.18 4.93
CA GLN A 353 -13.02 12.93 4.51
C GLN A 353 -13.53 13.92 5.56
N GLN A 354 -13.05 13.85 6.81
CA GLN A 354 -13.39 14.80 7.87
C GLN A 354 -12.45 16.00 7.92
N TYR A 355 -11.31 15.95 7.23
CA TYR A 355 -10.27 16.97 7.34
C TYR A 355 -10.81 18.39 7.22
N GLU A 356 -11.52 18.70 6.13
CA GLU A 356 -12.06 20.04 5.87
C GLU A 356 -13.17 20.45 6.85
N LYS A 357 -13.93 19.49 7.38
CA LYS A 357 -15.12 19.76 8.22
C LYS A 357 -14.85 19.72 9.72
N SER A 358 -13.74 19.11 10.12
CA SER A 358 -13.38 18.91 11.52
C SER A 358 -12.76 20.16 12.15
N GLY A 359 -12.18 21.06 11.34
CA GLY A 359 -11.37 22.15 11.85
C GLY A 359 -9.95 21.73 12.20
N VAL A 360 -9.54 20.49 11.92
CA VAL A 360 -8.17 20.00 12.16
C VAL A 360 -7.12 20.82 11.42
N LYS A 361 -7.44 21.37 10.23
CA LYS A 361 -6.56 22.29 9.51
C LYS A 361 -6.13 23.47 10.39
N LYS A 362 -7.07 24.08 11.13
CA LYS A 362 -6.76 25.18 12.05
C LYS A 362 -5.88 24.74 13.22
N ARG A 363 -6.03 23.47 13.66
CA ARG A 363 -5.19 22.89 14.71
C ARG A 363 -3.75 22.67 14.22
N VAL A 364 -3.59 22.12 13.02
CA VAL A 364 -2.28 21.98 12.34
C VAL A 364 -1.61 23.34 12.14
N GLU A 365 -2.35 24.35 11.66
CA GLU A 365 -1.85 25.72 11.51
C GLU A 365 -1.47 26.37 12.85
N ALA A 366 -2.10 25.94 13.96
CA ALA A 366 -1.75 26.36 15.32
C ALA A 366 -0.59 25.56 15.95
N GLY A 367 -0.07 24.54 15.25
CA GLY A 367 1.07 23.74 15.68
C GLY A 367 0.74 22.40 16.37
N ASP A 368 -0.53 21.99 16.40
CA ASP A 368 -0.91 20.67 16.91
C ASP A 368 -0.47 19.56 15.95
N GLU A 369 -0.20 18.37 16.49
CA GLU A 369 -0.09 17.16 15.67
C GLU A 369 -1.48 16.71 15.21
N ALA A 370 -1.56 16.26 13.96
CA ALA A 370 -2.76 15.66 13.41
C ALA A 370 -2.40 14.47 12.52
N TRP A 371 -3.22 13.44 12.55
CA TRP A 371 -3.06 12.22 11.79
C TRP A 371 -4.30 12.00 10.93
N LEU A 372 -4.10 11.43 9.75
CA LEU A 372 -5.19 11.00 8.89
C LEU A 372 -5.39 9.50 8.96
N ALA A 373 -6.64 9.07 8.91
CA ALA A 373 -7.00 7.67 8.82
C ALA A 373 -7.97 7.37 7.68
N VAL A 374 -8.00 6.10 7.29
CA VAL A 374 -9.07 5.48 6.50
C VAL A 374 -9.42 4.11 7.11
N CYS A 375 -10.65 3.68 6.95
CA CYS A 375 -11.14 2.35 7.33
C CYS A 375 -12.33 1.98 6.44
N CYS A 376 -13.33 1.27 6.97
CA CYS A 376 -14.65 1.15 6.34
C CYS A 376 -15.29 2.52 6.04
N TRP A 377 -14.86 3.57 6.74
CA TRP A 377 -15.14 4.97 6.46
C TRP A 377 -13.83 5.74 6.20
N PRO A 378 -13.79 6.69 5.25
CA PRO A 378 -14.88 7.08 4.36
C PRO A 378 -15.12 6.04 3.26
N SER A 379 -16.37 5.93 2.85
CA SER A 379 -16.73 5.10 1.69
C SER A 379 -16.40 5.79 0.36
N ASN A 380 -15.91 7.03 0.37
CA ASN A 380 -15.40 7.69 -0.83
C ASN A 380 -13.88 7.46 -0.99
N ARG A 381 -13.38 7.63 -2.21
CA ARG A 381 -11.93 7.63 -2.48
C ARG A 381 -11.24 8.83 -1.81
N PRO A 382 -9.97 8.70 -1.40
CA PRO A 382 -9.13 7.50 -1.53
C PRO A 382 -9.39 6.50 -0.41
N ASN A 383 -9.31 5.21 -0.71
CA ASN A 383 -9.36 4.14 0.29
C ASN A 383 -8.73 2.84 -0.26
N PHE A 384 -8.60 1.81 0.56
CA PHE A 384 -7.98 0.53 0.21
C PHE A 384 -8.97 -0.54 -0.25
N PHE A 385 -10.17 -0.20 -0.70
CA PHE A 385 -11.12 -1.23 -1.14
C PHE A 385 -10.62 -1.94 -2.40
N HIS A 386 -10.97 -3.22 -2.56
CA HIS A 386 -10.51 -4.04 -3.70
C HIS A 386 -10.93 -3.47 -5.05
N GLU A 387 -12.04 -2.75 -5.08
CA GLU A 387 -12.58 -2.13 -6.28
C GLU A 387 -11.95 -0.78 -6.60
N TYR A 388 -11.23 -0.17 -5.67
CA TYR A 388 -10.64 1.15 -5.87
C TYR A 388 -9.35 1.10 -6.68
N PRO A 389 -9.05 2.14 -7.48
CA PRO A 389 -7.78 2.23 -8.20
C PRO A 389 -6.58 2.05 -7.25
N ALA A 390 -5.54 1.35 -7.69
CA ALA A 390 -4.37 1.09 -6.85
C ALA A 390 -3.62 2.39 -6.49
N ILE A 391 -3.68 3.41 -7.35
CA ILE A 391 -3.14 4.76 -7.11
C ILE A 391 -3.65 5.41 -5.82
N ASP A 392 -4.85 5.06 -5.33
CA ASP A 392 -5.43 5.65 -4.12
C ASP A 392 -4.52 5.45 -2.91
N GLY A 393 -3.83 4.31 -2.82
CA GLY A 393 -2.87 4.03 -1.74
C GLY A 393 -1.66 4.96 -1.80
N ARG A 394 -1.12 5.22 -2.99
CA ARG A 394 0.04 6.12 -3.19
C ARG A 394 -0.34 7.57 -2.90
N LEU A 395 -1.55 7.98 -3.29
CA LEU A 395 -2.06 9.34 -3.05
C LEU A 395 -2.24 9.69 -1.57
N LEU A 396 -2.43 8.72 -0.68
CA LEU A 396 -2.55 9.00 0.76
C LEU A 396 -1.31 9.68 1.32
N GLY A 397 -0.10 9.32 0.86
CA GLY A 397 1.12 10.01 1.27
C GLY A 397 1.18 11.46 0.77
N TRP A 398 0.78 11.70 -0.48
CA TRP A 398 0.68 13.04 -1.07
C TRP A 398 -0.37 13.91 -0.34
N ILE A 399 -1.52 13.33 -0.02
CA ILE A 399 -2.58 13.99 0.77
C ILE A 399 -2.07 14.35 2.16
N CYS A 400 -1.35 13.46 2.83
CA CYS A 400 -0.78 13.77 4.13
C CYS A 400 0.21 14.94 4.04
N PHE A 401 1.04 14.99 3.00
CA PHE A 401 1.94 16.13 2.79
C PHE A 401 1.17 17.44 2.52
N GLN A 402 0.19 17.41 1.61
CA GLN A 402 -0.58 18.57 1.18
C GLN A 402 -1.39 19.19 2.34
N THR A 403 -1.95 18.34 3.19
CA THR A 403 -2.73 18.77 4.37
C THR A 403 -1.84 19.26 5.50
N GLY A 404 -0.55 18.90 5.52
CA GLY A 404 0.39 19.29 6.58
C GLY A 404 0.23 18.46 7.86
N VAL A 405 -0.55 17.38 7.82
CA VAL A 405 -0.65 16.43 8.94
C VAL A 405 0.70 15.74 9.19
N THR A 406 0.90 15.29 10.42
CA THR A 406 2.15 14.72 10.92
C THR A 406 2.12 13.20 11.05
N GLY A 407 0.98 12.56 10.80
CA GLY A 407 0.88 11.12 10.83
C GLY A 407 -0.24 10.50 10.01
N PHE A 408 -0.21 9.18 9.91
CA PHE A 408 -1.23 8.36 9.27
C PHE A 408 -1.50 7.09 10.08
N GLU A 409 -2.76 6.76 10.25
CA GLU A 409 -3.22 5.56 10.95
C GLU A 409 -4.01 4.64 10.02
N TYR A 410 -3.77 3.33 10.13
CA TYR A 410 -4.66 2.32 9.56
C TYR A 410 -5.08 1.25 10.58
N TRP A 411 -6.40 1.06 10.70
CA TRP A 411 -6.97 0.32 11.83
C TRP A 411 -6.61 -1.16 11.88
N SER A 412 -6.22 -1.81 10.77
CA SER A 412 -5.63 -3.15 10.85
C SER A 412 -4.94 -3.57 9.55
N PRO A 413 -3.69 -4.07 9.59
CA PRO A 413 -3.04 -4.62 8.42
C PRO A 413 -3.37 -6.11 8.19
N ASN A 414 -3.95 -6.80 9.18
CA ASN A 414 -4.07 -8.27 9.21
C ASN A 414 -5.37 -8.80 9.83
N HIS A 415 -6.49 -8.10 9.69
CA HIS A 415 -7.81 -8.59 10.08
C HIS A 415 -8.36 -9.63 9.08
N TRP A 416 -7.66 -10.74 8.95
CA TRP A 416 -7.86 -11.73 7.89
C TRP A 416 -9.19 -12.46 7.90
N LYS A 417 -9.94 -12.47 9.02
CA LYS A 417 -11.27 -13.09 9.22
C LYS A 417 -11.70 -14.13 8.15
N GLY A 418 -11.20 -15.36 8.27
CA GLY A 418 -11.54 -16.47 7.38
C GLY A 418 -10.56 -16.69 6.23
N ASN A 419 -9.59 -15.80 6.03
CA ASN A 419 -8.40 -16.07 5.24
C ASN A 419 -7.41 -16.88 6.09
N SER A 420 -7.38 -18.19 5.88
CA SER A 420 -6.40 -19.11 6.46
C SER A 420 -5.91 -20.17 5.46
N SER A 421 -6.42 -20.10 4.22
CA SER A 421 -6.05 -21.02 3.16
C SER A 421 -4.61 -20.78 2.71
N PRO A 422 -3.90 -21.82 2.21
CA PRO A 422 -2.61 -21.62 1.59
C PRO A 422 -2.72 -20.65 0.41
N PRO A 423 -1.65 -19.90 0.09
CA PRO A 423 -1.69 -18.95 -1.00
C PRO A 423 -2.02 -19.61 -2.32
N MET A 424 -3.00 -19.05 -3.03
CA MET A 424 -3.37 -19.48 -4.38
C MET A 424 -3.32 -18.29 -5.33
N LEU A 425 -3.03 -18.58 -6.60
CA LEU A 425 -3.10 -17.58 -7.68
C LEU A 425 -4.52 -17.01 -7.81
N ARG A 426 -5.52 -17.87 -7.60
CA ARG A 426 -6.95 -17.56 -7.60
C ARG A 426 -7.65 -18.29 -6.48
N GLY A 427 -8.59 -17.59 -5.85
CA GLY A 427 -9.45 -18.17 -4.82
C GLY A 427 -8.67 -18.48 -3.54
N GLY A 428 -9.36 -19.03 -2.55
CA GLY A 428 -8.80 -19.21 -1.21
C GLY A 428 -8.74 -17.91 -0.38
N TRP A 429 -9.08 -16.78 -0.99
CA TRP A 429 -9.11 -15.48 -0.36
C TRP A 429 -10.55 -14.97 -0.20
N LYS A 430 -10.91 -14.57 1.02
CA LYS A 430 -12.14 -13.84 1.32
C LYS A 430 -11.88 -12.34 1.21
N ALA A 431 -12.42 -11.70 0.17
CA ALA A 431 -12.36 -10.24 0.00
C ALA A 431 -13.00 -9.48 1.16
N ASN A 432 -14.15 -9.95 1.63
CA ASN A 432 -14.96 -9.28 2.63
C ASN A 432 -14.65 -9.79 4.05
N THR A 433 -13.77 -9.05 4.73
CA THR A 433 -13.36 -9.33 6.12
C THR A 433 -14.07 -8.42 7.12
N PHE A 434 -14.71 -7.34 6.68
CA PHE A 434 -15.38 -6.38 7.55
C PHE A 434 -16.68 -5.85 6.93
N ASN A 435 -17.82 -6.11 7.59
CA ASN A 435 -19.18 -5.75 7.13
C ASN A 435 -19.41 -6.01 5.64
N ASP A 436 -19.66 -4.99 4.82
CA ASP A 436 -19.80 -5.05 3.36
C ASP A 436 -18.70 -4.27 2.62
N TYR A 437 -17.55 -4.06 3.28
CA TYR A 437 -16.38 -3.38 2.74
C TYR A 437 -15.33 -4.40 2.30
N ASN A 438 -15.12 -4.51 0.99
CA ASN A 438 -14.19 -5.48 0.42
C ASN A 438 -12.76 -4.95 0.54
N GLY A 439 -11.89 -5.68 1.20
CA GLY A 439 -10.49 -5.29 1.41
C GLY A 439 -10.22 -4.49 2.68
N ASP A 440 -11.26 -4.07 3.41
CA ASP A 440 -11.07 -3.30 4.65
C ASP A 440 -10.57 -4.18 5.81
N GLY A 441 -9.62 -3.62 6.58
CA GLY A 441 -8.98 -4.26 7.72
C GLY A 441 -7.81 -5.17 7.37
N TYR A 442 -7.37 -5.20 6.10
CA TYR A 442 -6.14 -5.91 5.78
C TYR A 442 -5.45 -5.36 4.55
N LEU A 443 -4.13 -5.25 4.67
CA LEU A 443 -3.19 -4.91 3.59
C LEU A 443 -2.14 -6.01 3.40
N THR A 444 -2.29 -7.10 4.16
CA THR A 444 -1.41 -8.25 4.16
C THR A 444 -2.26 -9.50 4.06
N TYR A 445 -1.65 -10.59 3.61
CA TYR A 445 -2.29 -11.90 3.53
C TYR A 445 -1.50 -12.92 4.35
N PRO A 446 -2.14 -13.98 4.87
CA PRO A 446 -1.39 -15.10 5.39
C PRO A 446 -0.58 -15.72 4.24
N GLY A 447 0.71 -15.95 4.49
CA GLY A 447 1.62 -16.56 3.53
C GLY A 447 2.17 -17.91 3.98
N PRO A 448 3.04 -18.52 3.19
CA PRO A 448 3.70 -19.77 3.56
C PRO A 448 4.65 -19.56 4.74
N ASP A 449 4.94 -20.63 5.48
CA ASP A 449 5.89 -20.64 6.61
C ASP A 449 5.55 -19.63 7.73
N ALA A 450 4.27 -19.33 7.89
CA ALA A 450 3.76 -18.33 8.84
C ALA A 450 4.28 -16.90 8.63
N LEU A 451 4.84 -16.61 7.46
CA LEU A 451 5.26 -15.26 7.07
C LEU A 451 4.17 -14.62 6.21
N PRO A 452 3.85 -13.34 6.42
CA PRO A 452 2.83 -12.65 5.64
C PRO A 452 3.25 -12.43 4.19
N LEU A 453 2.27 -12.24 3.32
CA LEU A 453 2.43 -11.68 1.98
C LEU A 453 1.95 -10.23 1.99
N ALA A 454 2.66 -9.35 1.30
CA ALA A 454 2.20 -7.99 1.05
C ALA A 454 1.07 -7.98 0.00
N SER A 455 0.22 -6.96 0.02
CA SER A 455 -0.67 -6.65 -1.09
C SER A 455 -0.08 -5.55 -1.97
N LEU A 456 -0.57 -5.43 -3.21
CA LEU A 456 -0.25 -4.27 -4.04
C LEU A 456 -0.78 -2.95 -3.45
N ARG A 457 -1.84 -3.00 -2.63
CA ARG A 457 -2.34 -1.83 -1.89
C ARG A 457 -1.33 -1.37 -0.84
N LEU A 458 -0.70 -2.31 -0.13
CA LEU A 458 0.39 -2.01 0.82
C LEU A 458 1.62 -1.45 0.10
N ALA A 459 1.96 -2.02 -1.07
CA ALA A 459 3.07 -1.54 -1.88
C ALA A 459 2.83 -0.09 -2.36
N ASN A 460 1.64 0.22 -2.87
CA ASN A 460 1.30 1.60 -3.26
C ASN A 460 1.31 2.56 -2.06
N LEU A 461 0.87 2.12 -0.87
CA LEU A 461 0.96 2.94 0.34
C LEU A 461 2.41 3.26 0.73
N ARG A 462 3.32 2.28 0.66
CA ARG A 462 4.75 2.49 0.85
C ARG A 462 5.26 3.55 -0.12
N ASP A 463 5.01 3.37 -1.41
CA ASP A 463 5.48 4.27 -2.46
C ASP A 463 4.97 5.70 -2.21
N GLY A 464 3.74 5.85 -1.69
CA GLY A 464 3.18 7.16 -1.30
C GLY A 464 3.91 7.83 -0.14
N PHE A 465 4.32 7.07 0.88
CA PHE A 465 5.11 7.60 1.98
C PHE A 465 6.58 7.81 1.61
N GLU A 466 7.11 7.11 0.61
CA GLU A 466 8.43 7.41 0.06
C GLU A 466 8.37 8.69 -0.77
N ASP A 467 7.32 8.90 -1.56
CA ASP A 467 7.05 10.18 -2.23
C ASP A 467 6.91 11.33 -1.20
N TYR A 468 6.27 11.11 -0.04
CA TYR A 468 6.21 12.11 1.04
C TYR A 468 7.61 12.61 1.42
N GLU A 469 8.63 11.74 1.47
CA GLU A 469 9.99 12.13 1.81
C GLU A 469 10.63 13.03 0.74
N TYR A 470 10.28 12.87 -0.54
CA TYR A 470 10.69 13.79 -1.60
C TYR A 470 10.10 15.17 -1.36
N LEU A 471 8.78 15.23 -1.13
CA LEU A 471 8.07 16.48 -0.90
C LEU A 471 8.59 17.20 0.35
N TYR A 472 8.85 16.43 1.42
CA TYR A 472 9.44 16.93 2.66
C TYR A 472 10.85 17.47 2.45
N LEU A 473 11.70 16.74 1.72
CA LEU A 473 13.05 17.19 1.39
C LEU A 473 13.04 18.46 0.53
N LEU A 474 12.19 18.53 -0.49
CA LEU A 474 12.02 19.73 -1.32
C LEU A 474 11.66 20.95 -0.45
N LYS A 475 10.67 20.81 0.44
CA LYS A 475 10.28 21.88 1.37
C LYS A 475 11.43 22.29 2.29
N LYS A 476 12.17 21.33 2.85
CA LYS A 476 13.33 21.58 3.72
C LYS A 476 14.47 22.30 2.99
N LEU A 477 14.63 22.06 1.69
CA LEU A 477 15.61 22.75 0.86
C LEU A 477 15.17 24.16 0.44
N GLY A 478 13.94 24.57 0.75
CA GLY A 478 13.36 25.85 0.36
C GLY A 478 12.75 25.86 -1.05
N GLY A 479 12.52 24.69 -1.63
CA GLY A 479 11.87 24.54 -2.94
C GLY A 479 10.38 24.87 -2.91
N ASN A 480 9.81 25.17 -4.08
CA ASN A 480 8.39 25.49 -4.24
C ASN A 480 7.58 24.21 -4.54
N PRO A 481 6.68 23.77 -3.65
CA PRO A 481 5.84 22.59 -3.87
C PRO A 481 4.59 22.84 -4.73
N ALA A 482 4.50 23.95 -5.48
CA ALA A 482 3.29 24.31 -6.21
C ALA A 482 2.79 23.25 -7.21
N SER A 483 3.70 22.50 -7.84
CA SER A 483 3.33 21.44 -8.81
C SER A 483 2.54 20.30 -8.15
N ILE A 484 2.63 20.11 -6.83
CA ILE A 484 1.87 19.10 -6.07
C ILE A 484 0.36 19.26 -6.29
N GLN A 485 -0.13 20.50 -6.46
CA GLN A 485 -1.57 20.76 -6.65
C GLN A 485 -2.15 20.12 -7.92
N GLN A 486 -1.30 19.73 -8.88
CA GLN A 486 -1.72 18.97 -10.06
C GLN A 486 -2.09 17.52 -9.72
N VAL A 487 -1.45 16.95 -8.70
CA VAL A 487 -1.70 15.57 -8.24
C VAL A 487 -2.74 15.56 -7.12
N VAL A 488 -2.59 16.45 -6.14
CA VAL A 488 -3.47 16.60 -4.97
C VAL A 488 -3.72 18.07 -4.71
N ALA A 489 -4.92 18.55 -5.01
CA ALA A 489 -5.38 19.90 -4.67
C ALA A 489 -6.00 19.97 -3.26
N GLY A 490 -6.50 18.84 -2.76
CA GLY A 490 -7.03 18.70 -1.40
C GLY A 490 -7.25 17.23 -1.01
N PRO A 491 -7.70 16.95 0.23
CA PRO A 491 -7.82 15.59 0.74
C PRO A 491 -8.80 14.69 -0.03
N LEU A 492 -9.72 15.29 -0.79
CA LEU A 492 -10.70 14.59 -1.63
C LEU A 492 -10.65 15.05 -3.11
N ASP A 493 -9.66 15.87 -3.47
CA ASP A 493 -9.48 16.42 -4.81
C ASP A 493 -8.08 16.08 -5.32
N PHE A 494 -8.00 15.02 -6.12
CA PHE A 494 -6.77 14.40 -6.55
C PHE A 494 -6.95 13.66 -7.88
N THR A 495 -5.84 13.47 -8.59
CA THR A 495 -5.82 12.76 -9.88
C THR A 495 -6.06 11.26 -9.74
N SER A 496 -6.52 10.62 -10.83
CA SER A 496 -6.49 9.15 -10.97
C SER A 496 -5.52 8.70 -12.07
N ASP A 497 -4.64 9.60 -12.52
CA ASP A 497 -3.69 9.38 -13.61
C ASP A 497 -2.28 9.06 -13.07
N PRO A 498 -1.80 7.80 -13.21
CA PRO A 498 -0.44 7.43 -12.84
C PRO A 498 0.65 8.23 -13.55
N GLU A 499 0.46 8.60 -14.81
CA GLU A 499 1.48 9.30 -15.59
C GLU A 499 1.67 10.73 -15.10
N LEU A 500 0.57 11.40 -14.74
CA LEU A 500 0.64 12.72 -14.11
C LEU A 500 1.38 12.67 -12.77
N LEU A 501 1.12 11.66 -11.93
CA LEU A 501 1.82 11.50 -10.65
C LEU A 501 3.32 11.30 -10.88
N TYR A 502 3.72 10.39 -11.79
CA TYR A 502 5.14 10.17 -12.10
C TYR A 502 5.81 11.42 -12.66
N HIS A 503 5.12 12.16 -13.54
CA HIS A 503 5.64 13.39 -14.11
C HIS A 503 5.94 14.44 -13.04
N VAL A 504 4.98 14.74 -12.16
CA VAL A 504 5.15 15.72 -11.07
C VAL A 504 6.20 15.25 -10.07
N ARG A 505 6.25 13.95 -9.76
CA ARG A 505 7.29 13.36 -8.91
C ARG A 505 8.69 13.55 -9.51
N GLU A 506 8.83 13.37 -10.82
CA GLU A 506 10.09 13.61 -11.52
C GLU A 506 10.50 15.10 -11.49
N GLU A 507 9.56 16.02 -11.63
CA GLU A 507 9.83 17.47 -11.48
C GLU A 507 10.35 17.80 -10.07
N VAL A 508 9.72 17.26 -9.03
CA VAL A 508 10.15 17.40 -7.64
C VAL A 508 11.59 16.91 -7.47
N ALA A 509 11.90 15.70 -7.97
CA ALA A 509 13.23 15.11 -7.84
C ALA A 509 14.31 15.94 -8.55
N LYS A 510 14.01 16.46 -9.76
CA LYS A 510 14.91 17.36 -10.51
C LYS A 510 15.20 18.65 -9.73
N GLU A 511 14.18 19.25 -9.11
CA GLU A 511 14.37 20.46 -8.31
C GLU A 511 15.18 20.19 -7.04
N ILE A 512 14.97 19.04 -6.37
CA ILE A 512 15.79 18.62 -5.23
C ILE A 512 17.28 18.52 -5.64
N GLU A 513 17.59 17.82 -6.72
CA GLU A 513 18.99 17.70 -7.20
C GLU A 513 19.61 19.07 -7.50
N LYS A 514 18.84 19.97 -8.12
CA LYS A 514 19.27 21.33 -8.42
C LYS A 514 19.56 22.13 -7.15
N LEU A 515 18.69 22.07 -6.15
CA LEU A 515 18.86 22.78 -4.87
C LEU A 515 20.02 22.21 -4.05
N ILE A 516 20.26 20.90 -4.10
CA ILE A 516 21.41 20.28 -3.44
C ILE A 516 22.72 20.77 -4.07
N LYS A 517 22.80 20.87 -5.40
CA LYS A 517 24.01 21.35 -6.11
C LYS A 517 24.33 22.84 -5.87
N GLN A 518 23.38 23.62 -5.39
CA GLN A 518 23.55 25.05 -5.11
C GLN A 518 24.03 25.35 -3.69
N LYS A 519 23.98 24.36 -2.79
CA LYS A 519 24.52 24.43 -1.43
C LYS A 519 25.92 23.83 -1.40
#